data_AF-A0AAW0GR40-F1
#
_entry.id   AF-A0AAW0GR40-F1
#
_cell.length_a   1.000
_cell.length_b   1.000
_cell.length_c   1.000
_cell.angle_alpha   90.00
_cell.angle_beta   90.00
_cell.angle_gamma   90.00
#
_symmetry.space_group_name_H-M   'P 1'
#
loop_
_entity.id
_entity.type
_entity.pdbx_description
1 polymer ?
#
loop_
_entity_poly.entity_id
_entity_poly.type
_entity_poly.pdbx_seq_one_letter_code
_entity_poly.pdbx_strand_id
1 'polypeptide(L)'
;MASRAAFSRIAPALAHARKTPSLVARRAALARGYATQSEHSMTVRDALNTAMEEEMLRDESVFVLGEEVARYNGAYKVTKGLLDKFGEKRVVDTPITEMGFAGLAVGAALAGLRPICEFMTFNFAMQAIDQIVNSGGKTYYMSGGNVPCPIVFRGP
;
A
#
# COMPACT_ATOMS: atom_id res chain seq x y z
N MET A 1 24.21 32.70 63.95
CA MET A 1 24.68 33.91 63.24
C MET A 1 25.99 33.54 62.55
N ALA A 2 26.05 33.72 61.22
CA ALA A 2 27.14 33.37 60.28
C ALA A 2 27.43 31.85 60.10
N SER A 3 27.68 31.29 58.91
CA SER A 3 27.59 31.75 57.52
C SER A 3 27.51 30.50 56.63
N ARG A 4 26.75 30.58 55.53
CA ARG A 4 26.51 29.53 54.54
C ARG A 4 27.62 29.50 53.47
N ALA A 5 27.63 28.36 52.76
CA ALA A 5 28.15 28.08 51.42
C ALA A 5 29.65 27.73 51.34
N ALA A 6 30.07 26.48 51.11
CA ALA A 6 29.78 25.49 50.05
C ALA A 6 30.58 25.73 48.76
N PHE A 7 30.96 24.61 48.13
CA PHE A 7 31.68 24.43 46.86
C PHE A 7 33.20 24.62 46.95
N SER A 8 34.07 23.80 46.36
CA SER A 8 33.95 22.65 45.45
C SER A 8 35.32 21.97 45.46
N ARG A 9 35.38 20.64 45.68
CA ARG A 9 36.63 19.88 45.57
C ARG A 9 36.96 19.68 44.09
N ILE A 10 38.01 20.34 43.62
CA ILE A 10 38.57 20.15 42.28
C ILE A 10 39.35 18.82 42.28
N ALA A 11 38.82 17.83 41.56
CA ALA A 11 39.53 16.59 41.24
C ALA A 11 40.42 16.81 40.00
N PRO A 12 41.61 16.19 39.92
CA PRO A 12 42.42 16.23 38.72
C PRO A 12 41.82 15.33 37.62
N ALA A 13 41.92 15.80 36.39
CA ALA A 13 41.35 15.19 35.20
C ALA A 13 41.90 13.77 34.94
N LEU A 14 41.02 12.76 35.03
CA LEU A 14 41.25 11.44 34.46
C LEU A 14 41.04 11.51 32.95
N ALA A 15 42.15 11.55 32.21
CA ALA A 15 42.17 11.29 30.79
C ALA A 15 41.78 9.81 30.54
N HIS A 16 40.53 9.59 30.15
CA HIS A 16 40.11 8.38 29.43
C HIS A 16 39.54 8.81 28.10
N ALA A 17 40.40 8.81 27.08
CA ALA A 17 40.00 9.02 25.70
C ALA A 17 39.02 7.93 25.30
N ARG A 18 37.73 8.27 25.24
CA ARG A 18 36.68 7.43 24.68
C ARG A 18 37.02 7.22 23.19
N LYS A 19 37.45 6.01 22.81
CA LYS A 19 37.68 5.65 21.40
C LYS A 19 36.38 5.91 20.63
N THR A 20 36.34 6.98 19.86
CA THR A 20 35.28 7.22 18.86
C THR A 20 35.39 6.12 17.82
N PRO A 21 34.31 5.35 17.54
CA PRO A 21 34.35 4.41 16.45
C PRO A 21 34.59 5.20 15.16
N SER A 22 35.61 4.78 14.40
CA SER A 22 35.99 5.48 13.17
C SER A 22 34.82 5.51 12.20
N LEU A 23 34.68 6.62 11.47
CA LEU A 23 33.68 6.80 10.40
C LEU A 23 33.71 5.69 9.34
N VAL A 24 34.82 4.94 9.27
CA VAL A 24 35.00 3.79 8.37
C VAL A 24 34.07 2.62 8.72
N ALA A 25 33.81 2.37 10.01
CA ALA A 25 32.92 1.29 10.45
C ALA A 25 31.44 1.53 10.06
N ARG A 26 31.05 2.79 9.84
CA ARG A 26 29.67 3.16 9.45
C ARG A 26 29.36 2.92 7.97
N ARG A 27 30.37 2.72 7.11
CA ARG A 27 30.14 2.48 5.68
C ARG A 27 29.73 1.04 5.35
N ALA A 28 30.02 0.08 6.21
CA ALA A 28 29.68 -1.33 5.97
C ALA A 28 28.18 -1.64 6.15
N ALA A 29 27.44 -0.83 6.92
CA ALA A 29 26.03 -1.08 7.23
C ALA A 29 25.03 -0.47 6.23
N LEU A 30 25.51 0.16 5.15
CA LEU A 30 24.67 0.84 4.14
C LEU A 30 24.84 0.27 2.73
N ALA A 31 25.42 -0.92 2.59
CA ALA A 31 25.32 -1.67 1.35
C ALA A 31 23.89 -2.22 1.26
N ARG A 32 23.01 -1.47 0.60
CA ARG A 32 21.70 -1.97 0.17
C ARG A 32 21.97 -3.14 -0.78
N GLY A 33 21.95 -4.36 -0.25
CA GLY A 33 21.97 -5.55 -1.08
C GLY A 33 20.72 -5.56 -1.95
N TYR A 34 20.88 -5.75 -3.26
CA TYR A 34 19.76 -6.19 -4.08
C TYR A 34 19.25 -7.52 -3.52
N ALA A 35 17.94 -7.76 -3.62
CA ALA A 35 17.30 -8.97 -3.12
C ALA A 35 18.14 -10.20 -3.49
N THR A 36 18.38 -11.08 -2.51
CA THR A 36 18.95 -12.41 -2.72
C THR A 36 18.25 -13.07 -3.92
N GLN A 37 19.03 -13.66 -4.84
CA GLN A 37 18.48 -14.37 -5.99
C GLN A 37 17.36 -15.31 -5.53
N SER A 38 16.12 -14.96 -5.85
CA SER A 38 14.98 -15.84 -5.68
C SER A 38 15.10 -16.96 -6.69
N GLU A 39 15.14 -18.20 -6.25
CA GLU A 39 15.04 -19.39 -7.12
C GLU A 39 13.71 -19.42 -7.91
N HIS A 40 12.71 -18.65 -7.46
CA HIS A 40 11.46 -18.44 -8.18
C HIS A 40 11.51 -17.13 -8.98
N SER A 41 11.67 -17.26 -10.30
CA SER A 41 11.45 -16.19 -11.26
C SER A 41 10.00 -16.23 -11.74
N MET A 42 9.29 -15.11 -11.68
CA MET A 42 7.94 -14.95 -12.22
C MET A 42 7.82 -13.60 -12.91
N THR A 43 6.88 -13.48 -13.86
CA THR A 43 6.61 -12.18 -14.48
C THR A 43 5.90 -11.26 -13.49
N VAL A 44 6.03 -9.94 -13.68
CA VAL A 44 5.30 -8.96 -12.83
C VAL A 44 3.79 -9.21 -12.87
N ARG A 45 3.27 -9.61 -14.04
CA ARG A 45 1.86 -10.01 -14.21
C ARG A 45 1.48 -11.15 -13.28
N ASP A 46 2.28 -12.21 -13.25
CA ASP A 46 2.01 -13.40 -12.45
C ASP A 46 2.15 -13.08 -10.95
N ALA A 47 3.10 -12.22 -10.58
CA ALA A 47 3.26 -11.73 -9.21
C ALA A 47 2.02 -10.94 -8.74
N LEU A 48 1.50 -10.04 -9.57
CA LEU A 48 0.28 -9.28 -9.27
C LEU A 48 -0.96 -10.19 -9.16
N ASN A 49 -1.09 -11.16 -10.07
CA ASN A 49 -2.17 -12.15 -10.02
C ASN A 49 -2.12 -12.96 -8.72
N THR A 50 -0.94 -13.47 -8.37
CA THR A 50 -0.71 -14.27 -7.14
C THR A 50 -1.03 -13.45 -5.90
N ALA A 51 -0.57 -12.19 -5.82
CA ALA A 51 -0.86 -11.32 -4.70
C ALA A 51 -2.37 -11.05 -4.53
N MET A 52 -3.11 -10.83 -5.62
CA MET A 52 -4.56 -10.67 -5.55
C MET A 52 -5.25 -11.96 -5.14
N GLU A 53 -4.82 -13.11 -5.67
CA GLU A 53 -5.37 -14.40 -5.31
C GLU A 53 -5.20 -14.70 -3.81
N GLU A 54 -3.99 -14.50 -3.28
CA GLU A 54 -3.68 -14.72 -1.86
C GLU A 54 -4.55 -13.86 -0.95
N GLU A 55 -4.73 -12.56 -1.26
CA GLU A 55 -5.57 -11.67 -0.47
C GLU A 55 -7.07 -11.99 -0.62
N MET A 56 -7.52 -12.42 -1.81
CA MET A 56 -8.90 -12.84 -2.03
C MET A 56 -9.25 -14.16 -1.32
N LEU A 57 -8.27 -15.05 -1.14
CA LEU A 57 -8.40 -16.25 -0.31
C LEU A 57 -8.42 -15.91 1.19
N ARG A 58 -7.59 -14.94 1.60
CA ARG A 58 -7.46 -14.53 2.99
C ARG A 58 -8.68 -13.77 3.51
N ASP A 59 -9.29 -12.94 2.67
CA ASP A 59 -10.36 -12.03 3.08
C ASP A 59 -11.51 -12.04 2.07
N GLU A 60 -12.69 -12.49 2.52
CA GLU A 60 -13.90 -12.58 1.70
C GLU A 60 -14.45 -11.20 1.27
N SER A 61 -14.05 -10.13 1.97
CA SER A 61 -14.45 -8.75 1.65
C SER A 61 -13.66 -8.14 0.49
N VAL A 62 -12.56 -8.79 0.07
CA VAL A 62 -11.71 -8.32 -1.04
C VAL A 62 -12.31 -8.72 -2.37
N PHE A 63 -12.63 -7.79 -3.26
CA PHE A 63 -13.13 -8.16 -4.59
C PHE A 63 -12.55 -7.26 -5.66
N VAL A 64 -12.50 -7.75 -6.88
CA VAL A 64 -11.96 -7.03 -8.04
C VAL A 64 -13.13 -6.52 -8.88
N LEU A 65 -13.06 -5.25 -9.28
CA LEU A 65 -13.97 -4.68 -10.26
C LEU A 65 -13.21 -3.81 -11.26
N GLY A 66 -13.72 -3.76 -12.49
CA GLY A 66 -13.17 -2.92 -13.54
C GLY A 66 -13.63 -3.38 -14.92
N GLU A 67 -13.11 -2.72 -15.94
CA GLU A 67 -13.40 -3.06 -17.32
C GLU A 67 -12.64 -4.32 -17.74
N GLU A 68 -13.36 -5.30 -18.28
CA GLU A 68 -12.79 -6.53 -18.83
C GLU A 68 -11.98 -7.39 -17.83
N VAL A 69 -12.16 -7.19 -16.52
CA VAL A 69 -11.42 -7.90 -15.47
C VAL A 69 -11.86 -9.36 -15.30
N ALA A 70 -13.11 -9.70 -15.61
CA ALA A 70 -13.70 -11.00 -15.36
C ALA A 70 -13.66 -11.90 -16.61
N ARG A 71 -14.61 -11.76 -17.54
CA ARG A 71 -14.75 -12.72 -18.67
C ARG A 71 -13.60 -12.67 -19.66
N TYR A 72 -12.99 -11.50 -19.81
CA TYR A 72 -11.84 -11.33 -20.68
C TYR A 72 -10.51 -11.70 -20.01
N ASN A 73 -10.52 -12.12 -18.73
CA ASN A 73 -9.32 -12.39 -17.93
C ASN A 73 -8.39 -11.17 -17.76
N GLY A 74 -8.92 -9.96 -17.84
CA GLY A 74 -8.15 -8.71 -17.82
C GLY A 74 -7.54 -8.35 -19.17
N ALA A 75 -7.49 -7.05 -19.48
CA ALA A 75 -6.87 -6.52 -20.70
C ALA A 75 -5.41 -6.97 -20.84
N TYR A 76 -4.66 -6.95 -19.73
CA TYR A 76 -3.24 -7.35 -19.67
C TYR A 76 -3.00 -8.73 -19.08
N LYS A 77 -4.06 -9.52 -18.89
CA LYS A 77 -4.02 -10.88 -18.30
C LYS A 77 -3.57 -10.94 -16.83
N VAL A 78 -3.72 -9.85 -16.09
CA VAL A 78 -3.35 -9.77 -14.67
C VAL A 78 -4.40 -10.45 -13.77
N THR A 79 -5.68 -10.48 -14.15
CA THR A 79 -6.78 -11.12 -13.38
C THR A 79 -7.15 -12.51 -13.90
N LYS A 80 -6.26 -13.12 -14.69
CA LYS A 80 -6.51 -14.43 -15.32
C LYS A 80 -6.86 -15.50 -14.29
N GLY A 81 -7.95 -16.24 -14.54
CA GLY A 81 -8.38 -17.37 -13.71
C GLY A 81 -9.02 -17.00 -12.37
N LEU A 82 -9.10 -15.71 -12.01
CA LEU A 82 -9.75 -15.29 -10.75
C LEU A 82 -11.27 -15.47 -10.82
N LEU A 83 -11.89 -15.23 -11.97
CA LEU A 83 -13.33 -15.43 -12.14
C LEU A 83 -13.72 -16.90 -11.91
N ASP A 84 -12.95 -17.84 -12.45
CA ASP A 84 -13.22 -19.27 -12.30
C ASP A 84 -13.06 -19.74 -10.85
N LYS A 85 -12.16 -19.11 -10.08
CA LYS A 85 -11.89 -19.44 -8.67
C LYS A 85 -12.90 -18.83 -7.70
N PHE A 86 -13.28 -17.57 -7.90
CA PHE A 86 -14.06 -16.80 -6.92
C PHE A 86 -15.49 -16.43 -7.38
N GLY A 87 -15.79 -16.58 -8.66
CA GLY A 87 -17.11 -16.33 -9.25
C GLY A 87 -17.44 -14.85 -9.47
N GLU A 88 -18.58 -14.61 -10.13
CA GLU A 88 -19.03 -13.27 -10.57
C GLU A 88 -19.31 -12.29 -9.42
N LYS A 89 -19.44 -12.76 -8.17
CA LYS A 89 -19.60 -11.89 -7.00
C LYS A 89 -18.31 -11.21 -6.56
N ARG A 90 -17.16 -11.80 -6.88
CA ARG A 90 -15.83 -11.39 -6.40
C ARG A 90 -14.94 -10.84 -7.52
N VAL A 91 -15.29 -11.11 -8.78
CA VAL A 91 -14.64 -10.55 -9.97
C VAL A 91 -15.74 -10.00 -10.89
N VAL A 92 -15.86 -8.67 -10.92
CA VAL A 92 -17.02 -7.97 -11.51
C VAL A 92 -16.59 -7.16 -12.72
N ASP A 93 -17.12 -7.49 -13.90
CA ASP A 93 -16.99 -6.66 -15.10
C ASP A 93 -17.91 -5.44 -14.99
N THR A 94 -17.36 -4.26 -15.28
CA THR A 94 -18.10 -2.99 -15.24
C THR A 94 -18.29 -2.39 -16.64
N PRO A 95 -19.34 -1.58 -16.86
CA PRO A 95 -19.43 -0.73 -18.06
C PRO A 95 -18.27 0.28 -18.12
N ILE A 96 -17.99 0.78 -19.34
CA ILE A 96 -16.96 1.81 -19.62
C ILE A 96 -17.41 3.17 -19.06
N THR A 97 -17.30 3.31 -17.74
CA THR A 97 -17.76 4.46 -16.96
C THR A 97 -16.89 4.60 -15.72
N GLU A 98 -15.68 5.12 -15.88
CA GLU A 98 -14.64 5.21 -14.85
C GLU A 98 -15.13 5.90 -13.58
N MET A 99 -15.84 7.03 -13.75
CA MET A 99 -16.44 7.75 -12.63
C MET A 99 -17.47 6.89 -11.87
N GLY A 100 -18.25 6.10 -12.60
CA GLY A 100 -19.33 5.28 -12.05
C GLY A 100 -18.80 4.14 -11.21
N PHE A 101 -17.92 3.30 -11.78
CA PHE A 101 -17.39 2.16 -11.03
C PHE A 101 -16.40 2.58 -9.94
N ALA A 102 -15.64 3.67 -10.11
CA ALA A 102 -14.79 4.19 -9.04
C ALA A 102 -15.62 4.71 -7.87
N GLY A 103 -16.73 5.41 -8.13
CA GLY A 103 -17.66 5.83 -7.08
C GLY A 103 -18.31 4.65 -6.35
N LEU A 104 -18.69 3.59 -7.10
CA LEU A 104 -19.20 2.35 -6.52
C LEU A 104 -18.13 1.65 -5.64
N ALA A 105 -16.89 1.60 -6.09
CA ALA A 105 -15.78 1.04 -5.31
C ALA A 105 -15.54 1.85 -4.03
N VAL A 106 -15.52 3.17 -4.10
CA VAL A 106 -15.39 4.02 -2.90
C VAL A 106 -16.56 3.79 -1.95
N GLY A 107 -17.80 3.76 -2.45
CA GLY A 107 -18.98 3.46 -1.64
C GLY A 107 -18.90 2.09 -0.96
N ALA A 108 -18.46 1.06 -1.68
CA ALA A 108 -18.26 -0.27 -1.13
C ALA A 108 -17.17 -0.30 -0.04
N ALA A 109 -16.07 0.45 -0.22
CA ALA A 109 -15.01 0.59 0.77
C ALA A 109 -15.52 1.25 2.05
N LEU A 110 -16.29 2.33 1.92
CA LEU A 110 -16.91 3.03 3.05
C LEU A 110 -17.94 2.16 3.79
N ALA A 111 -18.59 1.22 3.08
CA ALA A 111 -19.50 0.24 3.67
C ALA A 111 -18.79 -0.94 4.35
N GLY A 112 -17.45 -1.01 4.29
CA GLY A 112 -16.63 -2.02 4.97
C GLY A 112 -16.07 -3.13 4.09
N LEU A 113 -16.28 -3.08 2.77
CA LEU A 113 -15.62 -4.00 1.82
C LEU A 113 -14.22 -3.51 1.45
N ARG A 114 -13.46 -4.33 0.71
CA ARG A 114 -12.07 -4.04 0.32
C ARG A 114 -11.88 -4.14 -1.21
N PRO A 115 -12.45 -3.21 -1.98
CA PRO A 115 -12.40 -3.28 -3.43
C PRO A 115 -10.99 -3.03 -4.00
N ILE A 116 -10.65 -3.81 -5.01
CA ILE A 116 -9.54 -3.59 -5.95
C ILE A 116 -10.16 -3.09 -7.25
N CYS A 117 -10.05 -1.78 -7.48
CA CYS A 117 -10.58 -1.08 -8.64
C CYS A 117 -9.49 -1.01 -9.72
N GLU A 118 -9.71 -1.67 -10.86
CA GLU A 118 -8.78 -1.68 -11.99
C GLU A 118 -9.23 -0.71 -13.09
N PHE A 119 -8.35 0.22 -13.46
CA PHE A 119 -8.49 1.02 -14.67
C PHE A 119 -7.68 0.35 -15.79
N MET A 120 -8.23 0.31 -17.02
CA MET A 120 -7.51 -0.24 -18.17
C MET A 120 -6.15 0.46 -18.37
N THR A 121 -6.10 1.78 -18.23
CA THR A 121 -4.87 2.56 -18.07
C THR A 121 -5.12 3.75 -17.15
N PHE A 122 -4.07 4.30 -16.52
CA PHE A 122 -4.21 5.50 -15.67
C PHE A 122 -4.60 6.78 -16.42
N ASN A 123 -4.54 6.78 -17.77
CA ASN A 123 -5.07 7.90 -18.55
C ASN A 123 -6.59 8.05 -18.33
N PHE A 124 -7.30 6.94 -18.22
CA PHE A 124 -8.75 6.92 -18.00
C PHE A 124 -9.12 7.18 -16.54
N ALA A 125 -8.21 6.94 -15.59
CA ALA A 125 -8.40 7.32 -14.20
C ALA A 125 -8.63 8.83 -14.01
N MET A 126 -8.20 9.66 -14.98
CA MET A 126 -8.51 11.10 -14.98
C MET A 126 -10.02 11.38 -15.03
N GLN A 127 -10.84 10.53 -15.66
CA GLN A 127 -12.30 10.67 -15.65
C GLN A 127 -12.90 10.41 -14.27
N ALA A 128 -12.21 9.64 -13.41
CA ALA A 128 -12.65 9.26 -12.07
C ALA A 128 -11.90 10.00 -10.94
N ILE A 129 -11.05 10.97 -11.28
CA ILE A 129 -10.13 11.59 -10.31
C ILE A 129 -10.85 12.27 -9.15
N ASP A 130 -12.06 12.77 -9.37
CA ASP A 130 -12.91 13.34 -8.33
C ASP A 130 -13.26 12.30 -7.25
N GLN A 131 -13.64 11.08 -7.65
CA GLN A 131 -13.90 10.00 -6.69
C GLN A 131 -12.63 9.55 -5.97
N ILE A 132 -11.49 9.49 -6.66
CA ILE A 132 -10.21 9.07 -6.06
C ILE A 132 -9.78 10.10 -5.00
N VAL A 133 -9.81 11.39 -5.34
CA VAL A 133 -9.25 12.46 -4.51
C VAL A 133 -10.25 12.93 -3.45
N ASN A 134 -11.46 13.29 -3.86
CA ASN A 134 -12.42 13.94 -2.97
C ASN A 134 -13.19 12.93 -2.14
N SER A 135 -13.69 11.85 -2.75
CA SER A 135 -14.47 10.84 -2.03
C SER A 135 -13.60 9.81 -1.31
N GLY A 136 -12.57 9.28 -1.95
CA GLY A 136 -11.70 8.25 -1.36
C GLY A 136 -10.63 8.86 -0.45
N GLY A 137 -9.79 9.73 -1.00
CA GLY A 137 -8.58 10.21 -0.34
C GLY A 137 -8.81 11.12 0.87
N LYS A 138 -9.86 11.95 0.86
CA LYS A 138 -10.09 12.97 1.90
C LYS A 138 -11.03 12.52 3.02
N THR A 139 -11.87 11.51 2.80
CA THR A 139 -12.96 11.14 3.73
C THR A 139 -12.47 10.78 5.13
N TYR A 140 -11.34 10.07 5.25
CA TYR A 140 -10.79 9.72 6.57
C TYR A 140 -10.40 10.96 7.37
N TYR A 141 -9.77 11.95 6.71
CA TYR A 141 -9.40 13.20 7.36
C TYR A 141 -10.62 14.06 7.69
N MET A 142 -11.55 14.21 6.75
CA MET A 142 -12.76 15.04 6.93
C MET A 142 -13.71 14.49 7.99
N SER A 143 -13.76 13.16 8.17
CA SER A 143 -14.55 12.51 9.22
C SER A 143 -13.89 12.51 10.60
N GLY A 144 -12.71 13.13 10.75
CA GLY A 144 -11.96 13.13 12.01
C GLY A 144 -11.40 11.76 12.39
N GLY A 145 -11.13 10.90 11.40
CA GLY A 145 -10.61 9.54 11.61
C GLY A 145 -11.68 8.47 11.82
N ASN A 146 -12.97 8.80 11.67
CA ASN A 146 -14.07 7.87 11.95
C ASN A 146 -14.44 6.97 10.77
N VAL A 147 -14.22 7.43 9.54
CA VAL A 147 -14.66 6.72 8.33
C VAL A 147 -13.46 6.38 7.44
N PRO A 148 -12.89 5.17 7.56
CA PRO A 148 -11.83 4.71 6.68
C PRO A 148 -12.37 4.34 5.29
N CYS A 149 -11.55 4.52 4.26
CA CYS A 149 -11.85 4.10 2.88
C CYS A 149 -10.78 3.11 2.39
N PRO A 150 -10.86 1.82 2.76
CA PRO A 150 -9.89 0.80 2.35
C PRO A 150 -10.12 0.35 0.90
N ILE A 151 -9.54 1.09 -0.06
CA ILE A 151 -9.64 0.81 -1.50
C ILE A 151 -8.25 0.77 -2.15
N VAL A 152 -8.09 -0.07 -3.16
CA VAL A 152 -6.91 -0.09 -4.04
C VAL A 152 -7.32 0.33 -5.44
N PHE A 153 -6.69 1.37 -5.99
CA PHE A 153 -6.79 1.72 -7.41
C PHE A 153 -5.53 1.24 -8.13
N ARG A 154 -5.69 0.42 -9.18
CA ARG A 154 -4.55 -0.08 -9.97
C ARG A 154 -4.73 0.09 -11.47
N GLY A 155 -3.60 0.02 -12.16
CA GLY A 155 -3.51 -0.12 -13.60
C GLY A 155 -2.61 -1.31 -13.96
N PRO A 156 -2.25 -1.47 -15.24
CA PRO A 156 -1.30 -2.47 -15.72
C PRO A 156 0.15 -2.20 -15.29
#